data_AF-A0A1Q4W819-F1
#
_entry.id   AF-A0A1Q4W819-F1
#
_cell.length_a   1.000
_cell.length_b   1.000
_cell.length_c   1.000
_cell.angle_alpha   90.00
_cell.angle_beta   90.00
_cell.angle_gamma   90.00
#
_symmetry.space_group_name_H-M   'P 1'
#
loop_
_entity.id
_entity.type
_entity.pdbx_description
1 polymer ?
#
loop_
_entity_poly.entity_id
_entity_poly.type
_entity_poly.pdbx_seq_one_letter_code
_entity_poly.pdbx_strand_id
1 'polypeptide(L)'
;MRQVLGPQPGEHILEIGTGTGYTTALLCTLAGDASVTTCEIGPTLADTARHTLTTNGHQPDIVTADGEHGVPHRAPPLPSLTGCVSYSPRERAEVTR
;
A
#
# COMPACT_ATOMS: atom_id res chain seq x y z
N MET A 1 -12.80 14.94 -3.65
CA MET A 1 -13.34 13.65 -4.16
C MET A 1 -12.20 12.91 -4.81
N ARG A 2 -11.85 11.70 -4.38
CA ARG A 2 -10.96 10.83 -5.17
C ARG A 2 -11.35 9.38 -4.89
N GLN A 3 -11.84 8.72 -5.93
CA GLN A 3 -12.46 7.41 -5.91
C GLN A 3 -11.54 6.35 -5.31
N VAL A 4 -12.07 5.62 -4.34
CA VAL A 4 -11.55 4.33 -3.87
C VAL A 4 -12.18 3.28 -4.79
N LEU A 5 -11.36 2.60 -5.59
CA LEU A 5 -11.77 1.34 -6.23
C LEU A 5 -12.08 0.38 -5.09
N GLY A 6 -13.32 -0.11 -5.00
CA GLY A 6 -13.79 -0.95 -3.89
C GLY A 6 -13.00 -2.25 -3.82
N PRO A 7 -11.99 -2.36 -2.93
CA PRO A 7 -11.07 -3.48 -2.96
C PRO A 7 -11.84 -4.75 -2.63
N GLN A 8 -11.68 -5.76 -3.46
CA GLN A 8 -12.30 -7.06 -3.25
C GLN A 8 -11.40 -7.94 -2.38
N PRO A 9 -11.99 -8.84 -1.57
CA PRO A 9 -11.21 -9.87 -0.89
C PRO A 9 -10.35 -10.66 -1.89
N GLY A 10 -9.04 -10.72 -1.64
CA GLY A 10 -8.07 -11.42 -2.50
C GLY A 10 -7.36 -10.55 -3.53
N GLU A 11 -7.67 -9.26 -3.63
CA GLU A 11 -6.89 -8.29 -4.40
C GLU A 11 -5.69 -7.78 -3.60
N HIS A 12 -4.57 -7.56 -4.28
CA HIS A 12 -3.41 -6.91 -3.68
C HIS A 12 -3.54 -5.41 -3.87
N ILE A 13 -3.32 -4.66 -2.79
CA ILE A 13 -3.50 -3.22 -2.76
C ILE A 13 -2.14 -2.57 -2.57
N LEU A 14 -1.83 -1.61 -3.46
CA LEU A 14 -0.75 -0.67 -3.27
C LEU A 14 -1.33 0.69 -2.89
N GLU A 15 -0.93 1.20 -1.74
CA GLU A 15 -1.20 2.57 -1.31
C GLU A 15 0.06 3.43 -1.43
N ILE A 16 -0.04 4.58 -2.09
CA ILE A 16 1.04 5.58 -2.12
C ILE A 16 0.70 6.73 -1.17
N GLY A 17 1.55 6.94 -0.17
CA GLY A 17 1.39 7.92 0.90
C GLY A 17 0.68 7.34 2.12
N THR A 18 1.40 6.56 2.94
CA THR A 18 0.87 5.97 4.17
C THR A 18 0.36 7.03 5.15
N GLY A 19 1.05 8.18 5.24
CA GLY A 19 0.65 9.26 6.14
C GLY A 19 0.55 8.79 7.59
N THR A 20 -0.64 8.92 8.19
CA THR A 20 -0.91 8.48 9.57
C THR A 20 -1.29 6.99 9.68
N GLY A 21 -1.49 6.28 8.57
CA GLY A 21 -1.89 4.87 8.53
C GLY A 21 -3.40 4.62 8.63
N TYR A 22 -4.25 5.65 8.70
CA TYR A 22 -5.71 5.45 8.79
C TYR A 22 -6.30 4.73 7.57
N THR A 23 -5.96 5.20 6.37
CA THR A 23 -6.40 4.57 5.12
C THR A 23 -5.83 3.15 5.00
N THR A 24 -4.55 2.97 5.33
CA THR A 24 -3.92 1.65 5.37
C THR A 24 -4.65 0.66 6.27
N ALA A 25 -5.06 1.09 7.48
CA ALA A 25 -5.81 0.23 8.41
C ALA A 25 -7.18 -0.18 7.86
N LEU A 26 -7.88 0.73 7.16
CA LEU A 26 -9.13 0.40 6.47
C LEU A 26 -8.89 -0.63 5.36
N LEU A 27 -7.85 -0.44 4.54
CA LEU A 27 -7.49 -1.39 3.48
C LEU A 27 -7.12 -2.77 4.06
N CYS A 28 -6.40 -2.79 5.18
CA CYS A 28 -6.06 -4.01 5.92
C CYS A 28 -7.31 -4.73 6.43
N THR A 29 -8.28 -3.99 6.96
CA THR A 29 -9.56 -4.55 7.41
C THR A 29 -10.38 -5.13 6.25
N LEU A 30 -10.30 -4.52 5.05
CA LEU A 30 -11.08 -4.94 3.88
C LEU A 30 -10.45 -6.13 3.11
N ALA A 31 -9.12 -6.13 2.94
CA ALA A 31 -8.42 -7.09 2.08
C ALA A 31 -7.45 -8.02 2.84
N GLY A 32 -7.23 -7.78 4.12
CA GLY A 32 -6.24 -8.45 4.96
C GLY A 32 -4.85 -7.81 4.85
N ASP A 33 -4.12 -7.78 5.97
CA ASP A 33 -2.79 -7.16 6.09
C ASP A 33 -1.80 -7.63 5.03
N ALA A 34 -1.77 -8.95 4.76
CA ALA A 34 -0.86 -9.55 3.78
C ALA A 34 -1.13 -9.11 2.33
N SER A 35 -2.30 -8.55 2.07
CA SER A 35 -2.71 -8.05 0.77
C SER A 35 -2.37 -6.57 0.57
N VAL A 36 -2.00 -5.84 1.63
CA VAL A 36 -1.74 -4.40 1.58
C VAL A 36 -0.25 -4.11 1.60
N THR A 37 0.20 -3.37 0.60
CA THR A 37 1.50 -2.70 0.57
C THR A 37 1.28 -1.20 0.58
N THR A 38 1.97 -0.47 1.43
CA THR A 38 1.87 0.99 1.50
C THR A 38 3.26 1.61 1.43
N CYS A 39 3.36 2.77 0.79
CA CYS A 39 4.62 3.47 0.55
C CYS A 39 4.61 4.85 1.20
N GLU A 40 5.69 5.19 1.88
CA GLU A 40 5.87 6.51 2.49
C GLU A 40 7.28 7.05 2.20
N ILE A 41 7.37 8.29 1.73
CA ILE A 41 8.64 8.91 1.34
C ILE A 41 9.45 9.36 2.56
N GLY A 42 8.77 9.80 3.62
CA GLY A 42 9.41 10.27 4.84
C GLY A 42 9.76 9.11 5.77
N PRO A 43 11.04 8.80 6.05
CA PRO A 43 11.41 7.68 6.92
C PRO A 43 10.81 7.78 8.33
N THR A 44 10.83 8.98 8.93
CA THR A 44 10.21 9.21 10.24
C THR A 44 8.69 9.02 10.22
N LEU A 45 8.05 9.37 9.11
CA LEU A 45 6.60 9.22 8.95
C LEU A 45 6.23 7.74 8.71
N ALA A 46 7.04 7.02 7.95
CA ALA A 46 6.91 5.58 7.76
C ALA A 46 7.04 4.81 9.09
N ASP A 47 7.99 5.19 9.95
CA ASP A 47 8.13 4.58 11.28
C ASP A 47 6.96 4.90 12.20
N THR A 48 6.46 6.14 12.15
CA THR A 48 5.27 6.56 12.89
C THR A 48 4.04 5.78 12.43
N ALA A 49 3.85 5.64 11.12
CA ALA A 49 2.79 4.84 10.54
C ALA A 49 2.91 3.37 10.92
N ARG A 50 4.12 2.80 10.88
CA ARG A 50 4.40 1.43 11.33
C ARG A 50 3.99 1.23 12.77
N HIS A 51 4.41 2.12 13.67
CA HIS A 51 4.01 2.05 15.08
C HIS A 51 2.49 2.16 15.25
N THR A 52 1.86 3.09 14.53
CA THR A 52 0.41 3.32 14.59
C THR A 52 -0.36 2.10 14.09
N LEU A 53 0.02 1.51 12.97
CA LEU A 53 -0.62 0.33 12.42
C LEU A 53 -0.46 -0.87 13.34
N THR A 54 0.76 -1.10 13.85
CA THR A 54 1.05 -2.23 14.73
C THR A 54 0.27 -2.13 16.05
N THR A 55 0.16 -0.93 16.63
CA THR A 55 -0.62 -0.69 17.85
C THR A 55 -2.13 -0.87 17.65
N ASN A 56 -2.62 -0.70 16.42
CA ASN A 56 -3.99 -0.99 16.02
C ASN A 56 -4.19 -2.43 15.50
N GLY A 57 -3.17 -3.30 15.61
CA GLY A 57 -3.27 -4.71 15.26
C GLY A 57 -3.07 -5.04 13.78
N HIS A 58 -2.58 -4.09 12.98
CA HIS A 58 -2.31 -4.27 11.56
C HIS A 58 -0.81 -4.35 11.24
N GLN A 59 -0.43 -5.28 10.37
CA GLN A 59 0.95 -5.49 9.90
C GLN A 59 1.04 -5.57 8.36
N PRO A 60 0.67 -4.51 7.62
CA PRO A 60 0.88 -4.45 6.17
C PRO A 60 2.37 -4.32 5.82
N ASP A 61 2.70 -4.53 4.54
CA ASP A 61 4.05 -4.25 4.04
C ASP A 61 4.24 -2.74 3.86
N ILE A 62 5.11 -2.13 4.67
CA ILE A 62 5.38 -0.68 4.64
C ILE A 62 6.75 -0.45 4.02
N VAL A 63 6.76 0.19 2.86
CA VAL A 63 7.97 0.53 2.12
C VAL A 63 8.30 2.00 2.30
N THR A 64 9.51 2.27 2.79
CA THR A 64 10.04 3.64 2.80
C THR A 64 10.68 3.93 1.46
N ALA A 65 9.95 4.57 0.58
CA ALA A 65 10.43 4.92 -0.76
C ALA A 65 9.67 6.13 -1.30
N ASP A 66 10.29 6.76 -2.29
CA ASP A 66 9.59 7.72 -3.12
C ASP A 66 8.67 6.95 -4.09
N GLY A 67 7.36 7.02 -3.83
CA GLY A 67 6.35 6.38 -4.65
C GLY A 67 6.33 6.89 -6.10
N GLU A 68 6.94 8.04 -6.41
CA GLU A 68 7.09 8.53 -7.79
C GLU A 68 8.06 7.69 -8.62
N HIS A 69 9.02 7.02 -7.97
CA HIS A 69 10.02 6.17 -8.62
C HIS A 69 9.62 4.68 -8.64
N GLY A 70 8.42 4.36 -8.15
CA GLY A 70 7.91 3.00 -8.01
C GLY A 70 8.31 2.34 -6.69
N VAL A 71 7.56 1.31 -6.31
CA VAL A 71 7.75 0.59 -5.04
C VAL A 71 8.44 -0.74 -5.34
N PRO A 72 9.71 -0.93 -4.95
CA PRO A 72 10.57 -1.99 -5.49
C PRO A 72 10.14 -3.41 -5.12
N HIS A 73 9.22 -3.62 -4.17
CA HIS A 73 9.04 -4.95 -3.61
C HIS A 73 7.83 -5.75 -4.11
N ARG A 74 6.67 -5.16 -4.45
CA ARG A 74 5.45 -5.98 -4.60
C ARG A 74 4.39 -5.52 -5.60
N ALA A 75 4.56 -4.36 -6.22
CA ALA A 75 3.59 -3.78 -7.14
C ALA A 75 4.25 -3.37 -8.46
N PRO A 76 3.50 -3.32 -9.58
CA PRO A 76 3.97 -2.73 -10.83
C PRO A 76 4.58 -1.34 -10.61
N PRO A 77 5.66 -0.96 -11.32
CA PRO A 77 6.06 0.44 -11.39
C PRO A 77 4.87 1.23 -11.97
N LEU A 78 4.27 2.08 -11.14
CA LEU A 78 3.14 2.92 -11.50
C LEU A 78 3.62 4.25 -12.08
N PRO A 79 2.99 4.77 -13.14
CA PRO A 79 3.19 6.17 -13.53
C PRO A 79 2.58 7.08 -12.45
N SER A 80 3.42 7.90 -11.79
CA SER A 80 3.11 9.14 -11.04
C SER A 80 1.69 9.29 -10.44
N LEU A 81 1.17 8.26 -9.77
CA LEU A 81 -0.18 8.25 -9.19
C LEU A 81 -0.07 8.22 -7.68
N THR A 82 -0.25 9.37 -7.04
CA THR A 82 -0.64 9.43 -5.62
C THR A 82 -2.02 8.79 -5.47
N GLY A 83 -2.13 7.58 -4.94
CA GLY A 83 -3.42 6.90 -4.83
C GLY A 83 -3.32 5.45 -4.37
N CYS A 84 -4.48 4.89 -4.05
CA CYS A 84 -4.68 3.46 -3.82
C CYS A 84 -4.94 2.78 -5.16
N VAL A 85 -4.16 1.76 -5.50
CA VAL A 85 -4.37 0.93 -6.69
C VAL A 85 -4.51 -0.52 -6.25
N SER A 86 -5.59 -1.17 -6.69
CA SER A 86 -5.75 -2.61 -6.54
C SER A 86 -5.23 -3.31 -7.79
N TYR A 87 -4.56 -4.43 -7.62
CA TYR A 87 -4.12 -5.31 -8.69
C TYR A 87 -4.58 -6.73 -8.45
N SER A 88 -4.91 -7.41 -9.55
CA SER A 88 -5.14 -8.84 -9.55
C SER A 88 -3.81 -9.61 -9.47
N PRO A 89 -3.83 -10.86 -8.96
CA PRO A 89 -2.64 -11.71 -8.93
C PRO A 89 -1.96 -11.92 -10.30
N ARG A 90 -2.71 -11.79 -11.41
CA ARG A 90 -2.18 -11.92 -12.78
C ARG A 90 -1.26 -10.76 -13.15
N GLU A 91 -1.67 -9.54 -12.85
CA GLU A 91 -0.92 -8.31 -13.19
C GLU A 91 0.41 -8.23 -12.43
N ARG A 92 0.48 -8.84 -11.24
CA ARG A 92 1.70 -8.94 -10.43
C ARG A 92 2.78 -9.84 -11.05
N ALA A 93 2.37 -10.97 -11.63
CA ALA A 93 3.30 -11.97 -12.15
C ALA A 93 4.05 -11.50 -13.40
N GLU A 94 3.46 -10.57 -14.16
CA GLU A 94 4.04 -10.06 -15.41
C GLU A 94 5.17 -9.03 -15.18
N VAL A 95 5.21 -8.43 -13.99
CA VAL A 95 6.16 -7.36 -13.64
C VAL A 95 7.47 -7.89 -13.03
N THR A 96 7.45 -9.07 -12.43
CA THR A 96 8.63 -9.64 -11.75
C THR A 96 9.63 -10.30 -12.72
N ARG A 97 9.57 -9.99 -14.03
CA ARG A 97 10.45 -10.54 -15.07
C ARG A 97 11.37 -9.50 -15.69
#